data_AF-A0A853IH56-F1
#
_entry.id   AF-A0A853IH56-F1
#
_cell.length_a   1.000
_cell.length_b   1.000
_cell.length_c   1.000
_cell.angle_alpha   90.00
_cell.angle_beta   90.00
_cell.angle_gamma   90.00
#
_symmetry.space_group_name_H-M   'P 1'
#
loop_
_entity.id
_entity.type
_entity.pdbx_description
1 polymer ?
#
loop_
_entity_poly.entity_id
_entity_poly.type
_entity_poly.pdbx_seq_one_letter_code
_entity_poly.pdbx_strand_id
1 'polypeptide(L)'
;MLGRSVTKPQKQFHDALAEHVGCIACRKAGSHNNWVSIHHIDGRTKSHAHWYVLPLCAGHHQDGTGNKQLKGWAIHPYKARFEKRYGTQHQLYIECLHLLARHNYRLPEELKTWIRETK
;
A
#
# COMPACT_ATOMS: atom_id res chain seq x y z
N MET A 1 -12.09 9.05 15.91
CA MET A 1 -12.10 7.68 16.45
C MET A 1 -10.68 7.18 16.54
N LEU A 2 -10.28 6.61 17.67
CA LEU A 2 -8.98 5.95 17.82
C LEU A 2 -9.00 4.65 16.99
N GLY A 3 -8.04 4.49 16.09
CA GLY A 3 -7.85 3.24 15.35
C GLY A 3 -7.34 2.14 16.28
N ARG A 4 -7.35 0.89 15.81
CA ARG A 4 -6.69 -0.20 16.53
C ARG A 4 -5.19 0.06 16.62
N SER A 5 -4.58 -0.43 17.70
CA SER A 5 -3.12 -0.42 17.84
C SER A 5 -2.50 -1.44 16.89
N VAL A 6 -1.38 -1.06 16.28
CA VAL A 6 -0.60 -1.94 15.39
C VAL A 6 0.12 -2.98 16.24
N THR A 7 0.00 -4.26 15.90
CA THR A 7 0.76 -5.34 16.55
C THR A 7 2.20 -5.40 16.01
N LYS A 8 3.11 -6.08 16.73
CA LYS A 8 4.50 -6.27 16.26
C LYS A 8 4.58 -6.93 14.86
N PRO A 9 3.85 -8.02 14.55
CA PRO A 9 3.84 -8.59 13.20
C PRO A 9 3.32 -7.62 12.13
N GLN A 10 2.29 -6.84 12.42
CA GLN A 10 1.74 -5.84 11.49
C GLN A 10 2.76 -4.74 11.20
N LYS A 11 3.49 -4.29 12.22
CA LYS A 11 4.57 -3.33 12.03
C LYS A 11 5.68 -3.90 11.15
N GLN A 12 6.11 -5.14 11.40
CA GLN A 12 7.12 -5.81 10.57
C GLN A 12 6.69 -5.94 9.10
N PHE A 13 5.40 -6.17 8.86
CA PHE A 13 4.83 -6.14 7.52
C PHE A 13 4.84 -4.75 6.88
N HIS A 14 4.53 -3.70 7.64
CA HIS A 14 4.67 -2.30 7.16
C HIS A 14 6.12 -1.96 6.82
N ASP A 15 7.06 -2.37 7.67
CA ASP A 15 8.49 -2.17 7.45
C ASP A 15 8.93 -2.88 6.16
N ALA A 16 8.51 -4.14 5.95
CA ALA A 16 8.80 -4.91 4.73
C ALA A 16 8.17 -4.28 3.47
N LEU A 17 6.94 -3.75 3.56
CA LEU A 17 6.33 -3.00 2.47
C LEU A 17 7.15 -1.77 2.11
N ALA A 18 7.62 -0.99 3.11
CA ALA A 18 8.45 0.18 2.84
C ALA A 18 9.79 -0.21 2.20
N GLU A 19 10.46 -1.24 2.73
CA GLU A 19 11.79 -1.67 2.31
C GLU A 19 11.80 -2.31 0.92
N HIS A 20 10.90 -3.27 0.67
CA HIS A 20 10.96 -4.10 -0.53
C HIS A 20 9.99 -3.62 -1.61
N VAL A 21 8.87 -2.99 -1.22
CA VAL A 21 7.89 -2.47 -2.19
C VAL A 21 8.10 -0.98 -2.42
N GLY A 22 8.23 -0.16 -1.39
CA GLY A 22 8.17 1.30 -1.56
C GLY A 22 6.84 1.74 -2.19
N CYS A 23 6.78 2.92 -2.80
CA CYS A 23 5.53 3.45 -3.32
C CYS A 23 5.04 2.62 -4.51
N ILE A 24 3.94 1.90 -4.31
CA ILE A 24 3.40 1.02 -5.36
C ILE A 24 2.98 1.83 -6.60
N ALA A 25 2.43 3.03 -6.40
CA ALA A 25 2.06 3.91 -7.52
C ALA A 25 3.28 4.47 -8.29
N CYS A 26 4.41 4.75 -7.60
CA CYS A 26 5.66 5.08 -8.30
C CYS A 26 6.11 3.90 -9.18
N ARG A 27 6.04 2.66 -8.67
CA ARG A 27 6.39 1.46 -9.45
C ARG A 27 5.52 1.31 -10.69
N LYS A 28 4.20 1.52 -10.58
CA LYS A 28 3.30 1.54 -11.74
C LYS A 28 3.65 2.62 -12.76
N ALA A 29 4.22 3.74 -12.30
CA ALA A 29 4.72 4.82 -13.14
C ALA A 29 6.17 4.62 -13.64
N GLY A 30 6.79 3.47 -13.39
CA GLY A 30 8.15 3.16 -13.84
C GLY A 30 9.27 3.76 -12.99
N SER A 31 8.97 4.20 -11.77
CA SER A 31 9.97 4.74 -10.82
C SER A 31 9.94 3.99 -9.49
N HIS A 32 10.96 4.17 -8.66
CA HIS A 32 11.02 3.57 -7.32
C HIS A 32 11.28 4.65 -6.26
N ASN A 33 10.54 4.57 -5.16
CA ASN A 33 10.68 5.46 -4.01
C ASN A 33 10.28 4.70 -2.73
N ASN A 34 11.20 4.48 -1.80
CA ASN A 34 10.95 3.80 -0.53
C ASN A 34 10.56 4.74 0.62
N TRP A 35 10.51 6.06 0.40
CA TRP A 35 10.02 7.03 1.37
C TRP A 35 8.49 7.08 1.35
N VAL A 36 7.90 6.15 2.09
CA VAL A 36 6.46 5.91 2.09
C VAL A 36 5.83 6.08 3.47
N SER A 37 4.52 6.27 3.44
CA SER A 37 3.64 6.15 4.60
C SER A 37 2.56 5.11 4.29
N ILE A 38 1.98 4.54 5.34
CA ILE A 38 0.98 3.48 5.22
C ILE A 38 -0.40 4.11 5.01
N HIS A 39 -0.98 3.80 3.84
CA HIS A 39 -2.35 4.13 3.50
C HIS A 39 -3.28 2.95 3.83
N HIS A 40 -4.31 3.19 4.64
CA HIS A 40 -5.31 2.17 4.99
C HIS A 40 -6.41 2.10 3.93
N ILE A 41 -6.63 0.92 3.36
CA ILE A 41 -7.62 0.77 2.27
C ILE A 41 -9.05 0.77 2.80
N ASP A 42 -9.28 0.14 3.96
CA ASP A 42 -10.61 -0.10 4.54
C ASP A 42 -10.69 0.36 6.01
N GLY A 43 -10.24 1.59 6.24
CA GLY A 43 -10.26 2.21 7.57
C GLY A 43 -9.26 1.59 8.56
N ARG A 44 -9.40 1.96 9.84
CA ARG A 44 -8.40 1.67 10.90
C ARG A 44 -8.93 0.82 12.06
N THR A 45 -10.17 0.33 11.99
CA THR A 45 -10.86 -0.32 13.12
C THR A 45 -11.13 -1.81 12.93
N LYS A 46 -11.16 -2.31 11.69
CA LYS A 46 -11.36 -3.74 11.38
C LYS A 46 -10.14 -4.57 11.81
N SER A 47 -10.33 -5.86 12.08
CA SER A 47 -9.25 -6.77 12.49
C SER A 47 -8.10 -6.83 11.47
N HIS A 48 -8.43 -6.76 10.18
CA HIS A 48 -7.47 -6.79 9.08
C HIS A 48 -6.89 -5.40 8.72
N ALA A 49 -7.27 -4.32 9.41
CA ALA A 49 -7.00 -2.95 8.97
C ALA A 49 -5.50 -2.68 8.73
N HIS A 50 -4.63 -3.15 9.62
CA HIS A 50 -3.18 -2.96 9.46
C HIS A 50 -2.53 -3.97 8.53
N TRP A 51 -3.27 -4.96 8.02
CA TRP A 51 -2.78 -5.86 7.00
C TRP A 51 -3.23 -5.44 5.59
N TYR A 52 -4.34 -4.71 5.49
CA TYR A 52 -4.91 -4.26 4.22
C TYR A 52 -4.59 -2.80 3.95
N VAL A 53 -3.35 -2.58 3.51
CA VAL A 53 -2.73 -1.26 3.38
C VAL A 53 -1.88 -1.16 2.12
N LEU A 54 -1.59 0.07 1.69
CA LEU A 54 -0.63 0.35 0.61
C LEU A 54 0.55 1.19 1.13
N PRO A 55 1.79 0.88 0.72
CA PRO A 55 2.91 1.81 0.85
C PRO A 55 2.80 2.88 -0.24
N LEU A 56 2.59 4.14 0.15
CA LEU A 56 2.50 5.28 -0.78
C LEU A 56 3.46 6.41 -0.36
N CYS A 57 4.14 7.01 -1.34
CA CYS A 57 4.91 8.23 -1.09
C CYS A 57 3.98 9.41 -0.79
N ALA A 58 4.51 10.49 -0.22
CA ALA A 58 3.70 11.67 0.14
C ALA A 58 2.77 12.12 -1.00
N GLY A 59 3.32 12.35 -2.20
CA GLY A 59 2.54 12.86 -3.34
C GLY A 59 1.54 11.88 -3.96
N HIS A 60 1.68 10.56 -3.74
CA HIS A 60 0.66 9.58 -4.11
C HIS A 60 -0.34 9.31 -2.98
N HIS A 61 0.01 9.62 -1.73
CA HIS A 61 -0.87 9.45 -0.58
C HIS A 61 -1.81 10.66 -0.41
N GLN A 62 -1.27 11.88 -0.38
CA GLN A 62 -2.01 13.11 -0.11
C GLN A 62 -1.67 14.19 -1.15
N ASP A 63 -2.70 14.71 -1.83
CA ASP A 63 -2.52 15.74 -2.84
C ASP A 63 -1.85 17.00 -2.26
N GLY A 64 -0.99 17.63 -3.07
CA GLY A 64 -0.25 18.82 -2.67
C GLY A 64 0.97 18.58 -1.78
N THR A 65 1.29 17.32 -1.46
CA THR A 65 2.51 16.95 -0.71
C THR A 65 3.54 16.27 -1.61
N GLY A 66 4.81 16.24 -1.19
CA GLY A 66 5.89 15.62 -1.97
C GLY A 66 6.16 16.32 -3.31
N ASN A 67 6.44 15.54 -4.36
CA ASN A 67 6.76 16.08 -5.69
C ASN A 67 5.52 16.77 -6.31
N LYS A 68 5.64 18.06 -6.62
CA LYS A 68 4.57 18.88 -7.23
C LYS A 68 4.04 18.32 -8.56
N GLN A 69 4.83 17.54 -9.29
CA GLN A 69 4.40 16.87 -10.53
C GLN A 69 3.33 15.79 -10.29
N LEU A 70 3.20 15.31 -9.05
CA LEU A 70 2.18 14.34 -8.67
C LEU A 70 0.83 14.99 -8.28
N LYS A 71 0.74 16.33 -8.30
CA LYS A 71 -0.49 17.04 -7.99
C LYS A 71 -1.64 16.55 -8.88
N GLY A 72 -2.76 16.24 -8.26
CA GLY A 72 -3.94 15.68 -8.92
C GLY A 72 -3.90 14.15 -9.12
N TRP A 73 -2.82 13.47 -8.71
CA TRP A 73 -2.64 12.02 -8.85
C TRP A 73 -2.50 11.27 -7.52
N ALA A 74 -2.76 11.93 -6.39
CA ALA A 74 -2.83 11.30 -5.09
C ALA A 74 -4.14 10.53 -4.89
N ILE A 75 -4.13 9.53 -4.01
CA ILE A 75 -5.33 8.79 -3.63
C ILE A 75 -6.30 9.65 -2.81
N HIS A 76 -5.77 10.53 -1.95
CA HIS A 76 -6.58 11.52 -1.25
C HIS A 76 -6.41 12.90 -1.89
N PRO A 77 -7.50 13.54 -2.37
CA PRO A 77 -8.89 13.06 -2.36
C PRO A 77 -9.29 12.25 -3.62
N TYR A 78 -8.41 12.10 -4.62
CA TYR A 78 -8.79 11.68 -5.97
C TYR A 78 -8.79 10.16 -6.21
N LYS A 79 -9.35 9.37 -5.30
CA LYS A 79 -9.34 7.89 -5.36
C LYS A 79 -9.71 7.34 -6.73
N ALA A 80 -10.82 7.76 -7.32
CA ALA A 80 -11.27 7.25 -8.62
C ALA A 80 -10.24 7.50 -9.75
N ARG A 81 -9.60 8.67 -9.75
CA ARG A 81 -8.56 9.01 -10.73
C ARG A 81 -7.27 8.24 -10.48
N PHE A 82 -6.87 8.11 -9.21
CA PHE A 82 -5.74 7.31 -8.79
C PHE A 82 -5.92 5.85 -9.25
N GLU A 83 -7.07 5.24 -8.94
CA GLU A 83 -7.36 3.85 -9.27
C GLU A 83 -7.46 3.64 -10.79
N LYS A 84 -8.02 4.60 -11.54
CA LYS A 84 -8.03 4.58 -13.01
C LYS A 84 -6.61 4.57 -13.60
N ARG A 85 -5.66 5.27 -12.97
CA ARG A 85 -4.29 5.40 -13.51
C ARG A 85 -3.37 4.26 -13.11
N TYR A 86 -3.44 3.80 -11.85
CA TYR A 86 -2.46 2.86 -11.30
C TYR A 86 -3.02 1.44 -11.10
N GLY A 87 -4.35 1.29 -11.08
CA GLY A 87 -5.04 0.06 -10.67
C GLY A 87 -5.82 0.27 -9.37
N THR A 88 -6.83 -0.57 -9.12
CA THR A 88 -7.62 -0.46 -7.88
C THR A 88 -6.73 -0.68 -6.66
N GLN A 89 -7.10 -0.14 -5.50
CA GLN A 89 -6.33 -0.36 -4.28
C GLN A 89 -6.13 -1.86 -3.96
N HIS A 90 -7.14 -2.69 -4.23
CA HIS A 90 -7.02 -4.13 -4.05
C HIS A 90 -6.02 -4.77 -5.02
N GLN A 91 -6.06 -4.40 -6.31
CA GLN A 91 -5.08 -4.88 -7.29
C GLN A 91 -3.65 -4.49 -6.90
N LEU A 92 -3.46 -3.24 -6.46
CA LEU A 92 -2.18 -2.75 -5.98
C LEU A 92 -1.73 -3.48 -4.72
N TYR A 93 -2.66 -3.82 -3.82
CA TYR A 93 -2.38 -4.60 -2.63
C TYR A 93 -1.87 -6.00 -2.97
N ILE A 94 -2.55 -6.71 -3.86
CA ILE A 94 -2.11 -8.04 -4.34
C ILE A 94 -0.74 -7.94 -5.02
N GLU A 95 -0.48 -6.88 -5.79
CA GLU A 95 0.84 -6.64 -6.38
C GLU A 95 1.92 -6.43 -5.31
N CYS A 96 1.62 -5.71 -4.23
CA CYS A 96 2.53 -5.58 -3.08
C CYS A 96 2.86 -6.94 -2.45
N LEU A 97 1.86 -7.81 -2.25
CA LEU A 97 2.06 -9.15 -1.69
C LEU A 97 2.94 -10.03 -2.61
N HIS A 98 2.71 -9.97 -3.92
CA HIS A 98 3.56 -10.67 -4.88
C HIS A 98 5.01 -10.16 -4.87
N LEU A 99 5.22 -8.85 -4.75
CA LEU A 99 6.56 -8.27 -4.65
C LEU A 99 7.27 -8.74 -3.37
N LEU A 100 6.60 -8.73 -2.23
CA LEU A 100 7.15 -9.25 -0.98
C LEU A 100 7.54 -10.73 -1.10
N ALA A 101 6.67 -11.56 -1.67
CA ALA A 101 6.95 -12.98 -1.88
C ALA A 101 8.19 -13.21 -2.78
N ARG A 102 8.38 -12.40 -3.83
CA ARG A 102 9.59 -12.45 -4.68
C ARG A 102 10.87 -12.06 -3.95
N HIS A 103 10.76 -11.23 -2.90
CA HIS A 103 11.88 -10.88 -2.03
C HIS A 103 12.09 -11.88 -0.88
N ASN A 104 11.55 -13.11 -1.00
CA ASN A 104 11.61 -14.16 0.02
C ASN A 104 11.01 -13.76 1.39
N TYR A 105 10.18 -12.70 1.43
CA TYR A 105 9.47 -12.35 2.65
C TYR A 105 8.38 -13.39 2.92
N ARG A 106 8.44 -14.02 4.09
CA ARG A 106 7.43 -15.01 4.51
C ARG A 106 6.16 -14.27 4.94
N LEU A 107 5.19 -14.22 4.04
CA LEU A 107 3.88 -13.66 4.34
C LEU A 107 3.19 -14.41 5.49
N PRO A 108 2.53 -13.69 6.42
CA PRO A 108 1.62 -14.31 7.40
C PRO A 108 0.60 -15.21 6.71
N GLU A 109 0.25 -16.35 7.32
CA GLU A 109 -0.66 -17.33 6.71
C GLU A 109 -2.01 -16.71 6.33
N GLU A 110 -2.54 -15.81 7.15
CA GLU A 110 -3.79 -15.08 6.90
C GLU A 110 -3.78 -14.22 5.63
N LEU A 111 -2.61 -13.80 5.14
CA LEU A 111 -2.49 -13.02 3.89
C LEU A 111 -2.24 -13.89 2.67
N LYS A 112 -1.78 -15.13 2.86
CA LYS A 112 -1.55 -16.06 1.74
C LYS A 112 -2.85 -16.49 1.08
N THR A 113 -3.95 -16.53 1.84
CA THR A 113 -5.28 -16.82 1.28
C THR A 113 -5.72 -15.74 0.29
N TRP A 114 -5.36 -14.47 0.53
CA TRP A 114 -5.77 -13.34 -0.30
C TRP A 114 -5.06 -13.35 -1.67
N ILE A 115 -3.85 -13.91 -1.75
CA ILE A 115 -3.15 -14.13 -3.03
C ILE A 115 -3.87 -15.18 -3.89
N ARG A 116 -4.47 -16.19 -3.27
CA ARG A 116 -5.07 -17.34 -3.98
C ARG A 116 -6.45 -17.04 -4.56
N GLU A 117 -7.13 -16.03 -4.02
CA GLU A 117 -8.49 -15.62 -4.43
C GLU A 117 -8.52 -14.72 -5.68
N THR A 118 -7.36 -14.38 -6.27
CA THR A 118 -7.26 -13.54 -7.48
C THR A 118 -6.89 -14.30 -8.75
N LYS A 119 -7.07 -15.63 -8.78
CA LYS A 119 -6.98 -16.46 -9.98
C LYS A 119 -8.33 -16.70 -10.63
#